data_AF-A0A432TV47-F1
#
_entry.id   AF-A0A432TV47-F1
#
_cell.length_a   1.000
_cell.length_b   1.000
_cell.length_c   1.000
_cell.angle_alpha   90.00
_cell.angle_beta   90.00
_cell.angle_gamma   90.00
#
_symmetry.space_group_name_H-M   'P 1'
#
loop_
_entity.id
_entity.type
_entity.pdbx_description
1 polymer ?
#
loop_
_entity_poly.entity_id
_entity_poly.type
_entity_poly.pdbx_seq_one_letter_code
_entity_poly.pdbx_strand_id
1 'polypeptide(L)'
;KFHLSLGKLLVKSVLKLRQEHSFDIVVLSGGVFNNKLLLELTQSLFDKINNMTLLIPSQIPLGDGGISLGQAAVCAAKEKKYGK
;
A
#
# COMPACT_ATOMS: atom_id res chain seq x y z
N LYS A 1 -14.33 -4.11 -16.03
CA LYS A 1 -13.84 -5.51 -15.86
C LYS A 1 -12.35 -5.56 -15.50
N PHE A 2 -11.47 -4.90 -16.25
CA PHE A 2 -10.02 -4.86 -15.97
C PHE A 2 -9.67 -4.39 -14.55
N HIS A 3 -10.09 -3.18 -14.14
CA HIS A 3 -9.75 -2.60 -12.83
C HIS A 3 -10.17 -3.50 -11.66
N LEU A 4 -11.37 -4.09 -11.73
CA LEU A 4 -11.85 -5.03 -10.72
C LEU A 4 -10.98 -6.30 -10.66
N SER A 5 -10.59 -6.84 -11.82
CA SER A 5 -9.70 -8.00 -11.85
C SER A 5 -8.32 -7.69 -11.26
N LEU A 6 -7.78 -6.49 -11.53
CA LEU A 6 -6.52 -6.04 -10.94
C LEU A 6 -6.64 -5.88 -9.42
N GLY A 7 -7.70 -5.23 -8.91
CA GLY A 7 -7.96 -5.12 -7.47
C GLY A 7 -8.08 -6.48 -6.79
N LYS A 8 -8.79 -7.44 -7.40
CA LYS A 8 -8.89 -8.82 -6.90
C LYS A 8 -7.53 -9.54 -6.88
N LEU A 9 -6.69 -9.32 -7.90
CA LEU A 9 -5.35 -9.87 -7.95
C LEU A 9 -4.49 -9.33 -6.81
N LEU A 10 -4.51 -8.01 -6.58
CA LEU A 10 -3.76 -7.38 -5.48
C LEU A 10 -4.17 -7.95 -4.11
N VAL A 11 -5.47 -8.04 -3.84
CA VAL A 11 -5.99 -8.63 -2.60
C VAL A 11 -5.57 -10.10 -2.45
N LYS A 12 -5.66 -10.89 -3.52
CA LYS A 12 -5.22 -12.29 -3.49
C LYS A 12 -3.73 -12.41 -3.16
N SER A 13 -2.90 -11.54 -3.73
CA SER A 13 -1.46 -11.51 -3.45
C SER A 13 -1.17 -11.16 -1.99
N VAL A 14 -1.87 -10.16 -1.43
CA VAL A 14 -1.73 -9.81 -0.02
C VAL A 14 -2.14 -10.96 0.90
N LEU A 15 -3.30 -11.58 0.65
CA LEU A 15 -3.76 -12.70 1.46
C LEU A 15 -2.81 -13.89 1.40
N LYS A 16 -2.19 -14.14 0.25
CA LYS A 16 -1.13 -15.15 0.12
C LYS A 16 0.08 -14.78 0.97
N LEU A 17 0.59 -13.55 0.86
CA LEU A 17 1.73 -13.10 1.67
C LEU A 17 1.45 -13.19 3.18
N ARG A 18 0.20 -12.95 3.60
CA ARG A 18 -0.21 -13.04 5.02
C ARG A 18 -0.12 -14.46 5.57
N GLN A 19 -0.14 -15.49 4.73
CA GLN A 19 0.05 -16.89 5.15
C GLN A 19 1.52 -17.17 5.53
N GLU A 20 2.45 -16.42 4.94
CA GLU A 20 3.91 -16.62 5.08
C GLU A 20 4.55 -15.58 6.01
N HIS A 21 3.91 -14.42 6.16
CA HIS A 21 4.42 -13.29 6.93
C HIS A 21 3.34 -12.70 7.83
N SER A 22 3.66 -12.47 9.11
CA SER A 22 2.75 -11.80 10.04
C SER A 22 2.73 -10.29 9.80
N PHE A 23 1.61 -9.80 9.27
CA PHE A 23 1.30 -8.38 9.17
C PHE A 23 -0.22 -8.15 9.12
N ASP A 24 -0.65 -7.00 9.60
CA ASP A 24 -2.06 -6.58 9.59
C ASP A 24 -2.26 -5.24 8.88
N ILE A 25 -1.18 -4.60 8.41
CA ILE A 25 -1.21 -3.29 7.75
C ILE A 25 -0.75 -3.41 6.31
N VAL A 26 -1.52 -2.84 5.39
CA VAL A 26 -1.21 -2.76 3.96
C VAL A 26 -1.26 -1.31 3.53
N VAL A 27 -0.27 -0.86 2.75
CA VAL A 27 -0.23 0.50 2.20
C VAL A 27 -0.40 0.43 0.68
N LEU A 28 -1.33 1.21 0.13
CA LEU A 28 -1.40 1.44 -1.33
C LEU A 28 -0.74 2.78 -1.65
N SER A 29 0.28 2.74 -2.50
CA SER A 29 1.00 3.93 -2.99
C SER A 29 1.43 3.71 -4.44
N GLY A 30 1.94 4.76 -5.09
CA GLY A 30 2.32 4.78 -6.50
C GLY A 30 1.27 5.46 -7.37
N GLY A 31 1.73 6.13 -8.44
CA GLY A 31 0.88 6.97 -9.31
C GLY A 31 -0.27 6.24 -10.00
N VAL A 32 -0.20 4.90 -10.10
CA VAL A 32 -1.30 4.06 -10.62
C VAL A 32 -2.59 4.23 -9.80
N PHE A 33 -2.48 4.48 -8.50
CA PHE A 33 -3.64 4.67 -7.61
C PHE A 33 -4.23 6.09 -7.67
N ASN A 34 -3.68 7.00 -8.49
CA ASN A 34 -4.40 8.20 -8.91
C ASN A 34 -5.64 7.84 -9.76
N ASN A 35 -5.71 6.62 -10.30
CA ASN A 35 -6.93 6.11 -10.91
C ASN A 35 -7.98 5.85 -9.82
N LYS A 36 -8.91 6.81 -9.66
CA LYS A 36 -9.98 6.78 -8.64
C LYS A 36 -10.79 5.47 -8.67
N LEU A 37 -11.17 5.00 -9.87
CA LEU A 37 -11.92 3.76 -10.01
C LEU A 37 -11.12 2.53 -9.52
N LEU A 38 -9.83 2.45 -9.84
CA LEU A 38 -8.97 1.38 -9.33
C LEU A 38 -8.88 1.43 -7.80
N LEU A 39 -8.66 2.64 -7.27
CA LEU A 39 -8.47 2.86 -5.84
C LEU A 39 -9.72 2.46 -5.05
N GLU A 40 -10.90 2.95 -5.43
CA GLU A 40 -12.17 2.67 -4.75
C GLU A 40 -12.55 1.18 -4.84
N LEU A 41 -12.36 0.55 -6.00
CA LEU A 41 -12.60 -0.88 -6.15
C LEU A 41 -11.65 -1.70 -5.30
N THR A 42 -10.38 -1.30 -5.21
CA THR A 42 -9.37 -2.00 -4.40
C THR A 42 -9.67 -1.82 -2.91
N GLN A 43 -9.93 -0.59 -2.45
CA GLN A 43 -10.38 -0.28 -1.08
C GLN A 43 -11.58 -1.15 -0.68
N SER A 44 -12.64 -1.15 -1.49
CA SER A 44 -13.86 -1.92 -1.23
C SER A 44 -13.64 -3.43 -1.12
N LEU A 45 -12.57 -3.96 -1.73
CA LEU A 45 -12.20 -5.37 -1.59
C LEU A 45 -11.39 -5.62 -0.31
N PHE A 46 -10.54 -4.69 0.10
CA PHE A 46 -9.78 -4.75 1.35
C PHE A 46 -10.67 -4.58 2.58
N ASP A 47 -11.71 -3.75 2.52
CA ASP A 47 -12.67 -3.55 3.63
C ASP A 47 -13.40 -4.85 4.04
N LYS A 48 -13.38 -5.87 3.16
CA LYS A 48 -13.97 -7.19 3.42
C LYS A 48 -13.01 -8.14 4.15
N ILE A 49 -11.76 -7.73 4.35
CA ILE A 49 -10.73 -8.55 4.99
C ILE A 49 -10.69 -8.20 6.47
N ASN A 50 -11.05 -9.17 7.31
CA ASN A 50 -10.99 -8.99 8.74
C ASN A 50 -9.55 -8.81 9.22
N ASN A 51 -9.40 -7.97 10.25
CA ASN A 51 -8.12 -7.70 10.91
C ASN A 51 -7.05 -7.21 9.94
N MET A 52 -7.41 -6.41 8.94
CA MET A 52 -6.47 -5.80 8.02
C MET A 52 -6.76 -4.31 7.88
N THR A 53 -5.75 -3.47 8.13
CA THR A 53 -5.83 -2.02 8.00
C THR A 53 -5.21 -1.61 6.67
N LEU A 54 -6.00 -0.99 5.81
CA LEU A 54 -5.52 -0.39 4.57
C LEU A 54 -5.19 1.09 4.79
N LEU A 55 -3.95 1.48 4.47
CA LEU A 55 -3.49 2.87 4.54
C LEU A 55 -3.27 3.41 3.14
N ILE A 56 -3.68 4.67 2.94
CA ILE A 56 -3.59 5.36 1.67
C ILE A 56 -3.08 6.78 1.96
N PRO A 57 -2.01 7.23 1.27
CA PRO A 57 -1.50 8.59 1.39
C PRO A 57 -2.61 9.65 1.20
N SER A 58 -2.72 10.56 2.18
CA SER A 58 -3.68 11.68 2.17
C SER A 58 -3.03 13.06 2.17
N GLN A 59 -1.80 13.17 2.71
CA GLN A 59 -1.07 14.44 2.82
C GLN A 59 0.03 14.60 1.77
N ILE A 60 0.32 13.53 1.02
CA ILE A 60 1.35 13.52 -0.01
C ILE A 60 0.78 12.93 -1.31
N PRO A 61 1.32 13.33 -2.48
CA PRO A 61 0.96 12.70 -3.73
C PRO A 61 1.26 11.21 -3.71
N LEU A 62 0.36 10.39 -4.25
CA LEU A 62 0.57 8.94 -4.42
C LEU A 62 1.72 8.62 -5.39
N GLY A 63 1.97 9.51 -6.36
CA GLY A 63 3.02 9.34 -7.37
C GLY A 63 4.39 9.88 -6.95
N ASP A 64 5.22 10.18 -7.94
CA ASP A 64 6.64 10.50 -7.73
C ASP A 64 6.88 11.76 -6.89
N GLY A 65 5.88 12.65 -6.80
CA GLY A 65 5.92 13.82 -5.93
C GLY A 65 6.09 13.50 -4.43
N GLY A 66 5.82 12.26 -4.00
CA GLY A 66 6.03 11.79 -2.62
C GLY A 66 7.31 10.96 -2.41
N ILE A 67 8.09 10.66 -3.45
CA ILE A 67 9.23 9.72 -3.36
C ILE A 67 10.34 10.23 -2.43
N SER A 68 10.67 11.52 -2.49
CA SER A 68 11.74 12.10 -1.67
C SER A 68 11.46 11.94 -0.17
N LEU A 69 10.20 12.04 0.25
CA LEU A 69 9.80 11.79 1.63
C LEU A 69 10.03 10.32 2.04
N GLY A 70 9.64 9.38 1.17
CA GLY A 70 9.88 7.95 1.40
C GLY A 70 11.38 7.63 1.51
N GLN A 71 12.20 8.24 0.66
CA GLN A 71 13.66 8.10 0.71
C GLN A 71 14.22 8.63 2.03
N ALA A 72 13.83 9.85 2.44
CA ALA A 72 14.28 10.45 3.69
C ALA A 72 13.87 9.59 4.90
N ALA A 73 12.64 9.09 4.95
CA ALA A 73 12.14 8.24 6.03
C ALA A 73 12.92 6.91 6.12
N VAL A 74 13.21 6.27 4.99
CA VAL A 74 14.02 5.04 4.95
C VAL A 74 15.46 5.30 5.41
N CYS A 75 16.08 6.40 4.98
CA CYS A 75 17.41 6.79 5.44
C CYS A 75 17.45 7.01 6.96
N ALA A 76 16.51 7.80 7.51
CA ALA A 76 16.41 8.05 8.95
C ALA A 76 16.20 6.75 9.75
N ALA A 77 15.36 5.83 9.26
CA ALA A 77 15.13 4.54 9.90
C ALA A 77 16.38 3.63 9.87
N LYS A 78 17.14 3.65 8.77
CA LYS A 78 18.42 2.92 8.66
C LYS A 78 19.48 3.50 9.59
N GLU A 79 19.61 4.82 9.65
CA GLU A 79 20.53 5.50 10.56
C GLU A 79 20.21 5.17 12.02
N LYS A 80 18.94 5.20 12.42
CA LYS A 80 18.54 4.79 13.77
C LYS A 80 18.87 3.33 14.10
N LYS A 81 18.86 2.43 13.11
CA LYS A 81 19.06 0.99 13.31
C LYS A 81 20.54 0.57 13.24
N TYR A 82 21.34 1.24 12.42
CA TYR A 82 22.71 0.82 12.08
C TYR A 82 23.75 1.95 12.19
N GLY A 83 23.32 3.18 12.44
CA GLY A 83 24.20 4.30 12.72
C GLY A 83 24.88 4.12 14.09
N LYS A 84 26.10 4.64 14.19
CA LYS A 84 26.83 4.72 15.46
C LYS A 84 26.10 5.61 16.46
#